data_AF-A0A2S7F262-F1
#
_entry.id   AF-A0A2S7F262-F1
#
_cell.length_a   1.000
_cell.length_b   1.000
_cell.length_c   1.000
_cell.angle_alpha   90.00
_cell.angle_beta   90.00
_cell.angle_gamma   90.00
#
_symmetry.space_group_name_H-M   'P 1'
#
loop_
_entity.id
_entity.type
_entity.pdbx_description
1 polymer ?
#
loop_
_entity_poly.entity_id
_entity_poly.type
_entity_poly.pdbx_seq_one_letter_code
_entity_poly.pdbx_strand_id
1 'polypeptide(L)'
;MNESTKAPRERLNLRLPPDLKAQLQQYSESLGVPLNTAAILVLRTYLPAALSNGMQSPRPAKPVKQAPPVQPPAAPPPAVSRLLSTPAGRPRVGRNEPCPCGSGKKAKQCHPEWT
;
A
#
# COMPACT_ATOMS: atom_id res chain seq x y z
N MET A 1 39.36 -24.05 8.73
CA MET A 1 38.79 -23.61 7.45
C MET A 1 37.29 -23.40 7.65
N ASN A 2 36.76 -22.22 7.34
CA ASN A 2 35.38 -21.96 6.87
C ASN A 2 35.11 -20.45 6.90
N GLU A 3 35.79 -19.72 6.01
CA GLU A 3 35.42 -18.33 5.75
C GLU A 3 34.39 -18.36 4.61
N SER A 4 33.11 -18.53 5.01
CA SER A 4 31.98 -18.41 4.09
C SER A 4 31.89 -16.94 3.67
N THR A 5 32.55 -16.58 2.57
CA THR A 5 32.57 -15.24 1.97
C THR A 5 31.14 -14.81 1.61
N LYS A 6 30.46 -14.16 2.55
CA LYS A 6 29.09 -13.67 2.38
C LYS A 6 29.12 -12.50 1.42
N ALA A 7 28.51 -12.66 0.25
CA ALA A 7 28.41 -11.59 -0.74
C ALA A 7 27.79 -10.30 -0.12
N PRO A 8 28.26 -9.10 -0.51
CA PRO A 8 27.72 -7.85 -0.01
C PRO A 8 26.25 -7.72 -0.38
N ARG A 9 25.41 -7.30 0.58
CA ARG A 9 23.96 -7.13 0.40
C ARG A 9 23.58 -5.68 0.66
N GLU A 10 22.96 -5.04 -0.31
CA GLU A 10 22.45 -3.67 -0.19
C GLU A 10 20.92 -3.66 0.03
N ARG A 11 20.42 -2.68 0.78
CA ARG A 11 18.99 -2.57 1.11
C ARG A 11 18.29 -1.67 0.10
N LEU A 12 17.23 -2.19 -0.51
CA LEU A 12 16.37 -1.43 -1.41
C LEU A 12 15.04 -1.10 -0.71
N ASN A 13 14.80 0.18 -0.41
CA ASN A 13 13.58 0.65 0.26
C ASN A 13 12.51 1.02 -0.79
N LEU A 14 11.60 0.10 -1.10
CA LEU A 14 10.51 0.31 -2.07
C LEU A 14 9.14 0.44 -1.40
N ARG A 15 8.30 1.32 -1.95
CA ARG A 15 6.86 1.37 -1.66
C ARG A 15 6.11 0.79 -2.85
N LEU A 16 5.47 -0.36 -2.65
CA LEU A 16 4.71 -1.03 -3.71
C LEU A 16 3.24 -0.63 -3.65
N PRO A 17 2.56 -0.45 -4.80
CA PRO A 17 1.11 -0.41 -4.87
C PRO A 17 0.50 -1.67 -4.21
N PRO A 18 -0.68 -1.55 -3.56
CA PRO A 18 -1.28 -2.68 -2.83
C PRO A 18 -1.59 -3.87 -3.75
N ASP A 19 -2.07 -3.61 -4.97
CA ASP A 19 -2.38 -4.65 -5.95
C ASP A 19 -1.13 -5.46 -6.34
N LEU A 20 -0.02 -4.77 -6.60
CA LEU A 20 1.24 -5.39 -6.98
C LEU A 20 1.80 -6.26 -5.83
N LYS A 21 1.67 -5.77 -4.58
CA LYS A 21 2.08 -6.54 -3.40
C LYS A 21 1.24 -7.81 -3.25
N ALA A 22 -0.07 -7.72 -3.44
CA ALA A 22 -0.97 -8.86 -3.35
C ALA A 22 -0.63 -9.94 -4.41
N GLN A 23 -0.39 -9.52 -5.65
CA GLN A 23 0.07 -10.41 -6.72
C GLN A 23 1.39 -11.11 -6.37
N LEU A 24 2.35 -10.36 -5.82
CA LEU A 24 3.63 -10.93 -5.41
C LEU A 24 3.49 -11.91 -4.22
N GLN A 25 2.59 -11.64 -3.28
CA GLN A 25 2.27 -12.56 -2.18
C GLN A 25 1.69 -13.87 -2.72
N GLN A 26 0.68 -13.80 -3.58
CA GLN A 26 0.08 -14.99 -4.19
C GLN A 26 1.13 -15.81 -4.98
N TYR A 27 2.00 -15.14 -5.72
CA TYR A 27 3.10 -15.80 -6.42
C TYR A 27 4.08 -16.49 -5.45
N SER A 28 4.43 -15.82 -4.34
CA SER A 28 5.31 -16.38 -3.32
C SER A 28 4.72 -17.63 -2.64
N GLU A 29 3.42 -17.61 -2.35
CA GLU A 29 2.68 -18.73 -1.77
C GLU A 29 2.63 -19.93 -2.73
N SER A 30 2.40 -19.67 -4.02
CA SER A 30 2.36 -20.73 -5.04
C SER A 30 3.68 -21.47 -5.20
N LEU A 31 4.80 -20.78 -4.96
CA LEU A 31 6.14 -21.35 -5.02
C LEU A 31 6.65 -21.86 -3.66
N GLY A 32 5.92 -21.58 -2.57
CA GLY A 32 6.35 -21.91 -1.21
C GLY A 32 7.61 -21.17 -0.75
N VAL A 33 7.87 -19.96 -1.28
CA VAL A 33 9.08 -19.18 -0.95
C VAL A 33 8.72 -17.87 -0.23
N PRO A 34 9.64 -17.28 0.55
CA PRO A 34 9.43 -15.96 1.15
C PRO A 34 9.21 -14.87 0.12
N LEU A 35 8.42 -13.84 0.47
CA LEU A 35 8.08 -12.72 -0.41
C LEU A 35 9.29 -12.03 -1.05
N ASN A 36 10.36 -11.82 -0.27
CA ASN A 36 11.59 -11.20 -0.77
C ASN A 36 12.31 -12.09 -1.79
N THR A 37 12.24 -13.42 -1.62
CA THR A 37 12.81 -14.37 -2.58
C THR A 37 12.02 -14.31 -3.88
N ALA A 38 10.69 -14.32 -3.82
CA ALA A 38 9.83 -14.12 -4.99
C ALA A 38 10.15 -12.79 -5.70
N ALA A 39 10.33 -11.69 -4.95
CA ALA A 39 10.71 -10.39 -5.51
C ALA A 39 12.05 -10.46 -6.26
N ILE A 40 13.07 -11.07 -5.65
CA ILE A 40 14.40 -11.23 -6.27
C ILE A 40 14.30 -12.10 -7.53
N LEU A 41 13.51 -13.18 -7.51
CA LEU A 41 13.30 -14.04 -8.68
C LEU A 41 12.69 -13.26 -9.84
N VAL A 42 11.60 -12.51 -9.58
CA VAL A 42 10.95 -11.66 -10.59
C VAL A 42 11.93 -10.66 -11.18
N LEU A 43 12.70 -9.96 -10.35
CA LEU A 43 13.72 -9.02 -10.83
C LEU A 43 14.78 -9.72 -11.67
N ARG A 44 15.28 -10.87 -11.23
CA ARG A 44 16.33 -11.62 -11.92
C ARG A 44 15.87 -12.16 -13.28
N THR A 45 14.60 -12.53 -13.42
CA THR A 45 14.05 -12.99 -14.70
C THR A 45 13.68 -11.84 -15.63
N TYR A 46 13.17 -10.73 -15.08
CA TYR A 46 12.68 -9.61 -15.87
C TYR A 46 13.80 -8.71 -16.40
N LEU A 47 14.80 -8.39 -15.56
CA LEU A 47 15.83 -7.41 -15.90
C LEU A 47 16.65 -7.77 -17.16
N PRO A 48 17.11 -9.02 -17.38
CA PRO A 48 17.88 -9.34 -18.57
C PRO A 48 17.10 -9.06 -19.87
N ALA A 49 15.81 -9.42 -19.90
CA ALA A 49 14.95 -9.15 -21.04
C ALA A 49 14.70 -7.64 -21.23
N ALA A 50 14.45 -6.91 -20.13
CA ALA A 50 14.23 -5.46 -20.17
C ALA A 50 15.46 -4.69 -20.66
N LEU A 51 16.67 -5.13 -20.29
CA LEU A 51 17.93 -4.54 -20.72
C LEU A 51 18.27 -4.91 -22.17
N SER A 52 18.02 -6.16 -22.58
CA SER A 52 18.33 -6.64 -23.95
C SER A 52 17.40 -6.05 -25.01
N ASN A 53 16.13 -5.80 -24.68
CA ASN A 53 15.14 -5.29 -25.64
C ASN A 53 15.14 -3.76 -25.80
N GLY A 54 16.19 -3.08 -25.34
CA GLY A 54 16.37 -1.64 -25.57
C GLY A 54 15.16 -0.80 -25.13
N MET A 55 14.92 -0.70 -23.82
CA MET A 55 14.03 0.30 -23.22
C MET A 55 12.61 0.38 -23.82
N GLN A 56 12.01 -0.74 -24.22
CA GLN A 56 10.55 -0.78 -24.32
C GLN A 56 10.00 -0.83 -22.89
N SER A 57 9.89 0.34 -22.26
CA SER A 57 9.09 0.51 -21.06
C SER A 57 7.73 -0.15 -21.35
N PRO A 58 7.26 -1.12 -20.55
CA PRO A 58 5.88 -1.55 -20.65
C PRO A 58 5.05 -0.30 -20.43
N ARG A 59 4.59 0.27 -21.55
CA ARG A 59 3.80 1.49 -21.58
C ARG A 59 2.70 1.25 -20.57
N PRO A 60 2.52 2.10 -19.54
CA PRO A 60 1.52 1.83 -18.53
C PRO A 60 0.23 1.61 -19.29
N ALA A 61 -0.31 0.39 -19.19
CA ALA A 61 -1.65 0.12 -19.67
C ALA A 61 -2.49 1.23 -19.05
N LYS A 62 -3.11 2.05 -19.92
CA LYS A 62 -4.02 3.13 -19.50
C LYS A 62 -4.84 2.57 -18.34
N PRO A 63 -5.06 3.31 -17.24
CA PRO A 63 -5.77 2.80 -16.09
C PRO A 63 -7.08 2.22 -16.60
N VAL A 64 -7.17 0.88 -16.60
CA VAL A 64 -8.43 0.21 -16.80
C VAL A 64 -9.21 0.66 -15.59
N LYS A 65 -10.14 1.61 -15.79
CA LYS A 65 -11.17 1.91 -14.82
C LYS A 65 -11.78 0.55 -14.50
N GLN A 66 -11.38 -0.03 -13.38
CA GLN A 66 -12.02 -1.22 -12.84
C GLN A 66 -13.49 -0.84 -12.77
N ALA A 67 -14.30 -1.47 -13.61
CA ALA A 67 -15.74 -1.39 -13.46
C ALA A 67 -16.02 -1.79 -12.01
N PRO A 68 -16.82 -1.01 -11.26
CA PRO A 68 -17.09 -1.34 -9.87
C PRO A 68 -17.58 -2.79 -9.78
N PRO A 69 -17.15 -3.57 -8.78
CA PRO A 69 -17.68 -4.90 -8.57
C PRO A 69 -19.21 -4.78 -8.47
N VAL A 70 -19.91 -5.56 -9.30
CA VAL A 70 -21.36 -5.69 -9.25
C VAL A 70 -21.71 -6.20 -7.86
N GLN A 71 -22.15 -5.30 -6.99
CA GLN A 71 -22.72 -5.65 -5.69
C GLN A 71 -24.12 -6.23 -5.97
N PRO A 72 -24.43 -7.46 -5.56
CA PRO A 72 -25.82 -7.91 -5.53
C PRO A 72 -26.63 -7.03 -4.56
N PRO A 73 -27.93 -6.78 -4.81
CA PRO A 73 -28.73 -5.86 -4.00
C PRO A 73 -28.85 -6.39 -2.57
N ALA A 74 -28.29 -5.65 -1.62
CA ALA A 74 -28.44 -5.90 -0.19
C ALA A 74 -29.87 -5.51 0.26
N ALA A 75 -30.49 -6.42 1.01
CA ALA A 75 -31.79 -6.28 1.67
C ALA A 75 -31.87 -5.06 2.61
N PRO A 76 -33.08 -4.54 2.94
CA PRO A 76 -33.25 -3.32 3.73
C PRO A 76 -32.77 -3.48 5.19
N PRO A 77 -32.28 -2.40 5.83
CA PRO A 77 -31.76 -2.45 7.19
C PRO A 77 -32.89 -2.52 8.24
N PRO A 78 -32.68 -3.19 9.40
CA PRO A 78 -33.52 -2.98 10.56
C PRO A 78 -33.25 -1.62 11.20
N ALA A 79 -34.32 -1.00 11.68
CA ALA A 79 -34.34 0.32 12.30
C ALA A 79 -33.78 0.33 13.73
N VAL A 80 -33.19 1.48 14.06
CA VAL A 80 -33.00 2.12 15.39
C VAL A 80 -32.17 1.44 16.49
N SER A 81 -31.09 2.12 16.87
CA SER A 81 -31.03 2.79 18.19
C SER A 81 -29.84 3.75 18.26
N ARG A 82 -30.14 5.05 18.21
CA ARG A 82 -29.29 6.10 18.78
C ARG A 82 -29.35 5.94 20.29
N LEU A 83 -28.22 6.02 21.00
CA LEU A 83 -28.03 6.80 22.24
C LEU A 83 -26.71 6.44 22.97
N LEU A 84 -26.13 7.48 23.59
CA LEU A 84 -25.02 7.51 24.56
C LEU A 84 -23.59 7.36 23.98
N SER A 85 -22.57 8.14 24.33
CA SER A 85 -22.40 9.30 25.23
C SER A 85 -21.01 9.89 24.96
N THR A 86 -20.88 11.21 24.87
CA THR A 86 -19.58 11.90 24.90
C THR A 86 -19.07 12.02 26.34
N PRO A 87 -17.75 12.14 26.54
CA PRO A 87 -17.28 13.34 27.24
C PRO A 87 -16.27 14.13 26.41
N ALA A 88 -16.34 15.45 26.57
CA ALA A 88 -15.53 16.45 25.90
C ALA A 88 -14.05 16.35 26.26
N GLY A 89 -13.18 16.46 25.25
CA GLY A 89 -11.73 16.55 25.45
C GLY A 89 -10.89 16.56 24.18
N ARG A 90 -11.31 17.36 23.17
CA ARG A 90 -10.70 17.58 21.84
C ARG A 90 -10.74 16.38 20.87
N PRO A 91 -11.19 16.59 19.61
CA PRO A 91 -11.08 15.54 18.60
C PRO A 91 -9.60 15.24 18.36
N ARG A 92 -9.19 13.97 18.38
CA ARG A 92 -7.89 13.58 17.84
C ARG A 92 -7.95 13.80 16.34
N VAL A 93 -7.36 14.90 15.87
CA VAL A 93 -7.37 15.27 14.46
C VAL A 93 -6.23 14.52 13.80
N GLY A 94 -6.52 13.76 12.75
CA GLY A 94 -5.46 13.06 12.02
C GLY A 94 -4.39 14.04 11.54
N ARG A 95 -3.11 13.63 11.54
CA ARG A 95 -1.97 14.51 11.20
C ARG A 95 -2.07 15.26 9.87
N ASN A 96 -2.85 14.75 8.93
CA ASN A 96 -3.08 15.38 7.62
C ASN A 96 -4.50 15.94 7.42
N GLU A 97 -5.39 15.80 8.40
CA GLU A 97 -6.76 16.33 8.37
C GLU A 97 -6.77 17.87 8.51
N PRO A 98 -7.82 18.55 8.00
CA PRO A 98 -7.99 19.98 8.21
C PRO A 98 -8.09 20.32 9.70
N CYS A 99 -7.40 21.38 10.12
CA CYS A 99 -7.41 21.81 11.52
C CYS A 99 -8.81 22.31 11.92
N PRO A 100 -9.37 21.82 13.04
CA PRO A 100 -10.67 22.29 13.55
C PRO A 100 -10.60 23.71 14.13
N CYS A 101 -9.41 24.33 14.18
CA CYS A 101 -9.18 25.73 14.56
C CYS A 101 -9.69 26.74 13.52
N GLY A 102 -10.21 26.30 12.37
CA GLY A 102 -10.74 27.19 11.32
C GLY A 102 -9.69 27.79 10.40
N SER A 103 -8.40 27.52 10.63
CA SER A 103 -7.28 28.11 9.86
C SER A 103 -7.10 27.56 8.44
N GLY A 104 -7.88 26.57 8.01
CA GLY A 104 -7.78 25.95 6.67
C GLY A 104 -6.48 25.16 6.40
N LYS A 105 -5.57 25.05 7.37
CA LYS A 105 -4.29 24.34 7.28
C LYS A 105 -4.41 22.91 7.83
N LYS A 106 -3.53 22.00 7.39
CA LYS A 106 -3.43 20.64 7.94
C LYS A 106 -3.05 20.69 9.42
N ALA A 107 -3.61 19.80 10.24
CA ALA A 107 -3.39 19.82 11.68
C ALA A 107 -1.90 19.74 12.08
N LYS A 108 -1.06 19.01 11.33
CA LYS A 108 0.40 18.98 11.56
C LYS A 108 1.11 20.33 11.43
N GLN A 109 0.52 21.27 10.69
CA GLN A 109 1.07 22.60 10.42
C GLN A 109 0.41 23.69 11.28
N CYS A 110 -0.69 23.37 11.97
CA CYS A 110 -1.44 24.35 12.74
C CYS A 110 -1.35 24.06 14.24
N HIS A 111 -1.66 22.83 14.65
CA HIS A 111 -1.59 22.38 16.03
C HIS A 111 -1.03 20.95 16.06
N PRO A 112 0.30 20.79 16.11
CA PRO A 112 0.95 19.48 16.11
C PRO A 112 0.67 18.67 17.39
N GLU A 113 0.14 19.31 18.44
CA GLU A 113 -0.24 18.65 19.69
C GLU A 113 -1.51 17.77 19.53
N TRP A 114 -2.35 18.02 18.51
CA TRP A 114 -3.61 17.29 18.28
C TRP A 114 -3.48 16.12 17.30
N THR A 115 -2.27 15.94 16.74
CA THR A 115 -1.95 15.03 15.62
C THR A 115 -0.95 13.95 15.96
#